data_AF-A0A2E0GQH2-F1
#
_entry.id   AF-A0A2E0GQH2-F1
#
_cell.length_a   1.000
_cell.length_b   1.000
_cell.length_c   1.000
_cell.angle_alpha   90.00
_cell.angle_beta   90.00
_cell.angle_gamma   90.00
#
_symmetry.space_group_name_H-M   'P 1'
#
loop_
_entity.id
_entity.type
_entity.pdbx_description
1 polymer ?
#
loop_
_entity_poly.entity_id
_entity_poly.type
_entity_poly.pdbx_seq_one_letter_code
_entity_poly.pdbx_strand_id
1 'polypeptide(L)' 'MTSKKSVDLEKTLSDLEQIVEDLEDGQLSLEDAMKRFEEGVKLTRICQKTLKEAEQKVEILMKNSDDTVPFGTDEESEK' A
#
# COMPACT_ATOMS: atom_id res chain seq x y z
N MET A 1 -15.12 -20.49 -4.67
CA MET A 1 -14.11 -20.25 -5.71
C MET A 1 -12.88 -19.66 -5.04
N THR A 2 -11.80 -20.43 -4.98
CA THR A 2 -10.59 -20.12 -4.21
C THR A 2 -9.76 -19.08 -4.98
N SER A 3 -10.04 -17.80 -4.75
CA SER A 3 -9.19 -16.73 -5.25
C SER A 3 -7.90 -16.73 -4.42
N LYS A 4 -6.81 -17.02 -5.12
CA LYS A 4 -5.43 -16.98 -4.69
C LYS A 4 -5.20 -15.78 -3.76
N LYS A 5 -4.59 -16.03 -2.60
CA LYS A 5 -4.25 -15.11 -1.50
C LYS A 5 -3.44 -13.90 -1.98
N SER A 6 -4.02 -13.03 -2.80
CA SER A 6 -3.60 -11.65 -2.95
C SER A 6 -3.74 -11.02 -1.58
N VAL A 7 -2.71 -10.29 -1.17
CA VAL A 7 -2.82 -9.41 0.00
C VAL A 7 -4.11 -8.62 -0.15
N ASP A 8 -5.00 -8.77 0.83
CA ASP A 8 -6.22 -8.00 0.90
C ASP A 8 -5.83 -6.60 1.37
N LEU A 9 -5.73 -5.68 0.41
CA LEU A 9 -5.25 -4.33 0.66
C LEU A 9 -6.21 -3.57 1.59
N GLU A 10 -7.51 -3.76 1.42
CA GLU A 10 -8.55 -3.16 2.27
C GLU A 10 -8.38 -3.65 3.72
N LYS A 11 -8.20 -4.96 3.90
CA LYS A 11 -7.91 -5.51 5.24
C LYS A 11 -6.60 -4.96 5.81
N THR A 12 -5.54 -4.89 4.99
CA THR A 12 -4.22 -4.41 5.45
C THR A 12 -4.27 -2.94 5.86
N LEU A 13 -5.06 -2.12 5.16
CA LEU A 13 -5.30 -0.73 5.51
C LEU A 13 -6.12 -0.60 6.79
N SER A 14 -7.19 -1.38 6.94
CA SER A 14 -7.99 -1.40 8.17
C SER A 14 -7.17 -1.84 9.40
N ASP A 15 -6.33 -2.86 9.24
CA ASP A 15 -5.42 -3.30 10.31
C ASP A 15 -4.42 -2.18 10.69
N LEU A 16 -3.95 -1.38 9.71
CA LEU A 16 -3.04 -0.25 9.95
C LEU A 16 -3.73 0.92 10.65
N GLU A 17 -4.97 1.24 10.26
CA GLU A 17 -5.80 2.27 10.92
C GLU A 17 -6.00 1.93 12.40
N GLN A 18 -6.33 0.68 12.71
CA GLN A 18 -6.49 0.24 14.10
C GLN A 18 -5.20 0.38 14.91
N ILE A 19 -4.04 0.08 14.31
CA ILE A 19 -2.74 0.26 14.96
C ILE A 19 -2.47 1.74 15.26
N VAL A 20 -2.83 2.64 14.35
CA VAL A 20 -2.68 4.08 14.56
C VAL A 20 -3.59 4.55 15.69
N GLU A 21 -4.86 4.15 15.69
CA GLU A 21 -5.80 4.45 16.79
C GLU A 21 -5.27 3.96 18.14
N ASP A 22 -4.80 2.71 18.21
CA ASP A 22 -4.28 2.11 19.44
C ASP A 22 -3.03 2.86 19.96
N LEU A 23 -2.18 3.37 19.06
CA LEU A 23 -1.00 4.17 19.41
C LEU A 23 -1.37 5.60 19.85
N GLU A 24 -2.41 6.18 19.27
CA GLU A 24 -2.90 7.53 19.60
C GLU A 24 -3.66 7.59 20.93
N ASP A 25 -4.39 6.52 21.29
CA ASP A 25 -5.15 6.42 22.55
C ASP A 25 -4.25 6.44 23.80
N GLY A 26 -2.97 6.08 23.65
CA GLY A 26 -1.94 6.24 24.68
C GLY A 26 -2.11 5.34 25.91
N GLN A 27 -3.03 4.37 25.87
CA GLN A 27 -3.26 3.40 26.96
C GLN A 27 -2.28 2.20 26.91
N LEU A 28 -1.48 2.10 25.85
CA LEU A 28 -0.52 1.03 25.67
C LEU A 28 0.71 1.21 26.55
N SER A 29 1.23 0.09 27.07
CA SER A 29 2.57 0.06 27.65
C SER A 29 3.62 0.37 26.57
N LEU A 30 4.81 0.83 26.96
CA LEU A 30 5.89 1.08 26.00
C LEU A 30 6.23 -0.17 25.17
N GLU A 31 6.22 -1.36 25.79
CA GLU A 31 6.51 -2.60 25.07
C GLU A 31 5.43 -2.92 24.03
N ASP A 32 4.16 -2.72 24.37
CA ASP A 32 3.05 -2.98 23.45
C ASP A 32 2.97 -1.94 22.34
N ALA A 33 3.25 -0.67 22.64
CA ALA A 33 3.37 0.38 21.64
C ALA A 33 4.48 0.08 20.63
N MET A 34 5.64 -0.44 21.09
CA MET A 34 6.72 -0.87 20.21
C MET A 34 6.30 -2.04 19.31
N LYS A 35 5.58 -3.04 19.84
CA LYS A 35 5.05 -4.16 19.05
C LYS A 35 4.07 -3.69 17.97
N ARG A 36 3.12 -2.82 18.35
CA ARG A 36 2.14 -2.22 17.44
C ARG A 36 2.82 -1.42 16.34
N PHE A 37 3.81 -0.61 16.70
CA PHE A 37 4.61 0.14 15.73
C PHE A 37 5.34 -0.77 14.73
N GLU A 38 6.01 -1.83 15.20
CA GLU A 38 6.66 -2.80 14.31
C GLU A 38 5.67 -3.47 13.35
N GLU A 39 4.47 -3.79 13.83
CA GLU A 39 3.40 -4.36 13.01
C GLU A 39 2.93 -3.36 11.95
N GLY A 40 2.68 -2.11 12.32
CA GLY A 40 2.28 -1.06 11.38
C GLY A 40 3.33 -0.81 10.29
N VAL A 41 4.62 -0.86 10.64
CA VAL A 41 5.72 -0.77 9.64
C VAL A 41 5.70 -1.94 8.68
N LYS A 42 5.43 -3.16 9.15
CA LYS A 42 5.33 -4.36 8.29
C LYS A 42 4.14 -4.25 7.33
N LEU A 43 2.97 -3.86 7.82
CA LEU A 43 1.77 -3.67 6.99
C LEU A 43 1.99 -2.58 5.92
N THR A 44 2.58 -1.45 6.30
CA THR A 44 2.93 -0.37 5.35
C THR A 44 3.81 -0.87 4.21
N ARG A 45 4.85 -1.67 4.52
CA ARG A 45 5.73 -2.24 3.50
C ARG A 45 5.00 -3.21 2.58
N ILE A 46 4.06 -3.99 3.12
CA ILE A 46 3.22 -4.89 2.34
C ILE A 46 2.36 -4.09 1.36
N CYS A 47 1.66 -3.05 1.82
CA CYS A 47 0.85 -2.18 0.95
C CYS A 47 1.68 -1.56 -0.17
N GLN A 48 2.83 -0.97 0.15
CA GLN A 48 3.72 -0.37 -0.85
C GLN A 48 4.17 -1.38 -1.90
N LYS A 49 4.51 -2.60 -1.49
CA LYS A 49 4.91 -3.66 -2.40
C LYS A 49 3.75 -4.07 -3.32
N THR A 50 2.56 -4.27 -2.76
CA THR A 50 1.37 -4.64 -3.53
C THR A 50 0.98 -3.57 -4.55
N LEU A 51 1.04 -2.29 -4.16
CA LEU A 51 0.80 -1.17 -5.08
C LEU A 51 1.83 -1.14 -6.20
N LYS A 52 3.13 -1.29 -5.89
CA LYS A 52 4.19 -1.32 -6.90
C LYS A 52 4.04 -2.49 -7.89
N GLU A 53 3.64 -3.66 -7.41
CA GLU A 53 3.35 -4.82 -8.27
C GLU A 53 2.15 -4.54 -9.19
N ALA A 54 1.12 -3.86 -8.69
CA ALA A 54 -0.03 -3.45 -9.49
C ALA A 54 0.35 -2.41 -10.55
N GLU A 55 1.11 -1.38 -10.19
CA GLU A 55 1.63 -0.35 -11.11
C GLU A 55 2.45 -0.98 -12.24
N GLN A 56 3.40 -1.87 -11.92
CA GLN A 56 4.19 -2.57 -12.94
C GLN A 56 3.32 -3.40 -13.88
N LYS A 57 2.29 -4.05 -13.35
CA LYS A 57 1.37 -4.84 -14.17
C LYS A 57 0.55 -3.96 -15.11
N VAL A 58 0.10 -2.79 -14.64
CA VAL A 58 -0.57 -1.79 -15.48
C VAL A 58 0.37 -1.27 -16.56
N GLU A 59 1.61 -0.92 -16.21
CA GLU A 59 2.61 -0.43 -17.17
C GLU A 59 2.89 -1.44 -18.29
N ILE A 60 3.01 -2.74 -17.96
CA ILE A 60 3.19 -3.80 -18.96
C ILE A 60 1.95 -3.93 -19.86
N LEU A 61 0.74 -3.85 -19.31
CA LEU A 61 -0.50 -3.93 -20.09
C LEU A 61 -0.66 -2.73 -21.04
N MET A 62 -0.25 -1.54 -20.59
CA MET A 62 -0.24 -0.32 -21.42
C MET A 62 0.81 -0.42 -22.53
N LYS A 63 2.04 -0.87 -22.24
CA LYS A 63 3.09 -1.05 -23.27
C LYS A 63 2.75 -2.07 -24.36
N ASN A 64 1.92 -3.06 -24.03
CA ASN A 64 1.46 -4.07 -24.99
C ASN A 64 0.22 -3.63 -25.80
N SER A 65 -0.35 -2.47 -25.48
CA SER A 65 -1.45 -1.85 -26.22
C SER A 65 -0.83 -0.69 -27.01
N ASP A 66 -0.73 -0.81 -28.34
CA ASP A 66 -0.02 0.11 -29.26
C ASP A 66 -0.45 1.60 -29.21
N ASP A 67 -1.45 1.93 -28.40
CA ASP A 67 -1.91 3.28 -28.11
C ASP A 67 -2.08 3.40 -26.60
N THR A 68 -1.22 4.14 -25.89
CA THR A 68 -1.61 4.97 -24.73
C THR A 68 -0.44 5.70 -24.07
N VAL A 69 -0.67 6.97 -23.78
CA VAL A 69 0.17 7.88 -23.00
C VAL A 69 0.49 7.32 -21.60
N PRO A 70 1.74 7.43 -21.11
CA PRO A 70 2.14 6.92 -19.80
C PRO A 70 1.37 7.59 -18.66
N PHE A 71 0.82 6.77 -17.76
CA PHE A 71 0.19 7.23 -16.53
C PHE A 71 1.27 7.84 -15.62
N GLY A 72 1.33 9.17 -15.56
CA GLY A 72 2.32 9.92 -14.76
C GLY A 72 3.08 11.01 -15.50
N THR A 73 2.78 11.31 -16.78
CA THR A 73 3.20 12.59 -17.36
C THR A 73 2.16 13.64 -17.05
N ASP A 74 2.21 14.19 -15.84
CA ASP A 74 1.83 15.58 -15.68
C ASP A 74 2.77 16.38 -16.59
N GLU A 75 2.18 16.95 -17.64
CA GLU A 75 2.82 17.99 -18.42
C GLU A 75 3.15 19.15 -17.46
N GLU A 76 4.36 19.15 -16.90
CA GLU A 76 4.96 20.40 -16.47
C GLU A 76 5.42 21.11 -17.74
N SER A 77 4.42 21.73 -18.37
CA SER A 77 4.54 22.85 -19.27
C SER A 77 5.37 23.92 -18.58
N GLU A 78 6.69 23.91 -18.74
CA GLU A 78 7.47 25.13 -18.58
C GLU A 78 8.74 25.14 -19.44
N LYS A 79 8.53 25.68 -20.65
CA LYS A 79 9.41 26.54 -21.47
C LYS A 79 10.23 25.93 -22.60
#